data_AF-A0A9D7YT25-F1
#
_entry.id   AF-A0A9D7YT25-F1
#
_cell.length_a   1.000
_cell.length_b   1.000
_cell.length_c   1.000
_cell.angle_alpha   90.00
_cell.angle_beta   90.00
_cell.angle_gamma   90.00
#
_symmetry.space_group_name_H-M   'P 1'
#
loop_
_entity.id
_entity.type
_entity.pdbx_description
1 polymer ?
#
loop_
_entity_poly.entity_id
_entity_poly.type
_entity_poly.pdbx_seq_one_letter_code
_entity_poly.pdbx_strand_id
1 'polypeptide(L)'
;MDIWEVTTSDFDLLDWINSNPERVLYDVLEEPVSYNATILGQPAVFHSHPAGWGTRDMAFLLFAVAEYRFRIFFNSATTPVTEAEPYVYLYMLESLSLSGHAANGISIPTGWEKGAGLITIIDPPKPAPADLPLDEQQTYQHGLTGTVENWNDTPGVIHFTLITNGGNNYAIYAEPFRVHFHGLPIDYKYNVYIPRPRDGDRVWVAGQPLASGEMLAEYIAVEVNGEWQTWFHKSLFNVFANEFNPVFLANYSGDESFNVWLQGQFEAVLPFLVDETGSPIEPDDWSQYLKQESLAFGVLQVNQEMKVELHNLYVQDGGCTLSHTREYCDSWQQLYPPIPMQKLITATVLESIPETQTIVLQQPVKGIISITLSPNGHLLAGSGETIAWESLTTGMTIQASGEIGAGGTFIAEEIRVQ
;
A
#
# COMPACT_ATOMS: atom_id res chain seq x y z
N MET A 1 15.20 -14.39 -12.92
CA MET A 1 15.98 -15.39 -12.17
C MET A 1 17.43 -15.16 -12.49
N ASP A 2 18.23 -14.92 -11.46
CA ASP A 2 19.66 -14.73 -11.57
C ASP A 2 20.38 -15.97 -11.03
N ILE A 3 21.44 -16.39 -11.72
CA ILE A 3 22.26 -17.56 -11.36
C ILE A 3 23.69 -17.08 -11.17
N TRP A 4 24.31 -17.51 -10.08
CA TRP A 4 25.69 -17.17 -9.75
C TRP A 4 26.48 -18.45 -9.46
N GLU A 5 27.66 -18.58 -10.08
CA GLU A 5 28.61 -19.67 -9.79
C GLU A 5 29.39 -19.40 -8.51
N VAL A 6 29.66 -20.47 -7.78
CA VAL A 6 30.43 -20.43 -6.54
C VAL A 6 31.81 -21.01 -6.77
N THR A 7 32.85 -20.20 -6.63
CA THR A 7 34.23 -20.66 -6.81
C THR A 7 34.83 -21.34 -5.56
N THR A 8 34.08 -21.45 -4.47
CA THR A 8 34.57 -21.91 -3.15
C THR A 8 33.71 -23.01 -2.55
N SER A 9 34.31 -24.12 -2.12
CA SER A 9 33.62 -25.30 -1.58
C SER A 9 32.89 -25.08 -0.26
N ASP A 10 33.23 -24.04 0.51
CA ASP A 10 32.75 -23.81 1.87
C ASP A 10 31.65 -22.74 1.92
N PHE A 11 30.82 -22.67 0.88
CA PHE A 11 29.82 -21.63 0.77
C PHE A 11 28.56 -21.92 1.59
N ASP A 12 28.33 -21.08 2.60
CA ASP A 12 27.06 -21.00 3.32
C ASP A 12 26.23 -19.82 2.77
N LEU A 13 25.01 -20.12 2.30
CA LEU A 13 24.10 -19.14 1.73
C LEU A 13 23.66 -18.11 2.78
N LEU A 14 23.37 -18.57 4.00
CA LEU A 14 22.86 -17.72 5.07
C LEU A 14 23.95 -16.75 5.53
N ASP A 15 25.16 -17.24 5.75
CA ASP A 15 26.31 -16.39 6.14
C ASP A 15 26.60 -15.34 5.08
N TRP A 16 26.48 -15.69 3.81
CA TRP A 16 26.74 -14.76 2.72
C TRP A 16 25.68 -13.68 2.59
N ILE A 17 24.39 -14.02 2.69
CA ILE A 17 23.30 -13.05 2.67
C ILE A 17 23.47 -12.07 3.84
N ASN A 18 23.71 -12.59 5.05
CA ASN A 18 23.88 -11.77 6.25
C ASN A 18 25.15 -10.89 6.22
N SER A 19 26.18 -11.31 5.48
CA SER A 19 27.41 -10.52 5.31
C SER A 19 27.34 -9.50 4.15
N ASN A 20 26.39 -9.64 3.23
CA ASN A 20 26.26 -8.79 2.02
C ASN A 20 24.80 -8.50 1.65
N PRO A 21 23.94 -8.07 2.58
CA PRO A 21 22.50 -7.93 2.33
C PRO A 21 22.18 -6.95 1.20
N GLU A 22 22.95 -5.86 1.08
CA GLU A 22 22.77 -4.83 0.06
C GLU A 22 22.99 -5.35 -1.37
N ARG A 23 23.81 -6.39 -1.53
CA ARG A 23 24.09 -6.99 -2.85
C ARG A 23 23.01 -7.94 -3.32
N VAL A 24 22.26 -8.51 -2.37
CA VAL A 24 21.37 -9.65 -2.62
C VAL A 24 19.91 -9.25 -2.47
N LEU A 25 19.61 -8.51 -1.41
CA LEU A 25 18.28 -8.04 -1.02
C LEU A 25 18.03 -6.57 -1.37
N TYR A 26 19.06 -5.80 -1.73
CA TYR A 26 18.96 -4.34 -1.89
C TYR A 26 18.44 -3.63 -0.63
N ASP A 27 18.78 -4.16 0.54
CA ASP A 27 18.24 -3.69 1.82
C ASP A 27 19.29 -3.73 2.92
N VAL A 28 19.00 -3.03 4.01
CA VAL A 28 19.80 -3.04 5.23
C VAL A 28 19.08 -3.93 6.24
N LEU A 29 19.70 -5.07 6.56
CA LEU A 29 19.16 -5.98 7.57
C LEU A 29 19.41 -5.43 8.98
N GLU A 30 18.34 -5.22 9.75
CA GLU A 30 18.45 -4.91 11.17
C GLU A 30 18.80 -6.15 12.00
N GLU A 31 18.32 -7.32 11.57
CA GLU A 31 18.59 -8.62 12.17
C GLU A 31 19.03 -9.63 11.10
N PRO A 32 19.89 -10.61 11.46
CA PRO A 32 20.26 -11.67 10.54
C PRO A 32 19.03 -12.45 10.05
N VAL A 33 18.94 -12.67 8.73
CA VAL A 33 17.90 -13.53 8.15
C VAL A 33 18.19 -15.00 8.46
N SER A 34 17.11 -15.77 8.56
CA SER A 34 17.12 -17.23 8.74
C SER A 34 16.37 -17.91 7.59
N TYR A 35 16.57 -19.22 7.42
CA TYR A 35 15.77 -20.00 6.48
C TYR A 35 14.31 -20.02 6.93
N ASN A 36 13.43 -19.46 6.10
CA ASN A 36 12.00 -19.30 6.36
C ASN A 36 11.13 -19.81 5.19
N ALA A 37 11.75 -20.41 4.18
CA ALA A 37 11.09 -20.93 3.00
C ALA A 37 11.71 -22.26 2.54
N THR A 38 11.04 -22.92 1.61
CA THR A 38 11.55 -24.08 0.88
C THR A 38 11.22 -23.95 -0.61
N ILE A 39 12.11 -24.44 -1.47
CA ILE A 39 11.86 -24.60 -2.91
C ILE A 39 12.65 -25.80 -3.44
N LEU A 40 12.03 -26.62 -4.30
CA LEU A 40 12.61 -27.90 -4.75
C LEU A 40 13.06 -28.82 -3.60
N GLY A 41 12.36 -28.72 -2.45
CA GLY A 41 12.70 -29.43 -1.21
C GLY A 41 13.96 -28.94 -0.50
N GLN A 42 14.60 -27.86 -0.97
CA GLN A 42 15.77 -27.26 -0.32
C GLN A 42 15.35 -26.10 0.59
N PRO A 43 16.06 -25.88 1.71
CA PRO A 43 15.93 -24.66 2.50
C PRO A 43 16.20 -23.42 1.66
N ALA A 44 15.36 -22.40 1.83
CA ALA A 44 15.43 -21.13 1.12
C ALA A 44 15.20 -19.95 2.07
N VAL A 45 15.70 -18.79 1.67
CA VAL A 45 15.40 -17.51 2.31
C VAL A 45 14.43 -16.76 1.41
N PHE A 46 13.25 -16.47 1.94
CA PHE A 46 12.28 -15.57 1.35
C PHE A 46 12.33 -14.23 2.07
N HIS A 47 12.47 -13.15 1.32
CA HIS A 47 12.51 -11.80 1.86
C HIS A 47 11.62 -10.89 1.02
N SER A 48 10.60 -10.27 1.63
CA SER A 48 9.77 -9.27 0.98
C SER A 48 10.30 -7.86 1.27
N HIS A 49 10.24 -7.00 0.26
CA HIS A 49 10.43 -5.56 0.40
C HIS A 49 9.11 -4.89 0.04
N PRO A 50 8.32 -4.54 1.06
CA PRO A 50 7.17 -3.67 0.89
C PRO A 50 7.55 -2.41 0.11
N ALA A 51 6.71 -2.02 -0.85
CA ALA A 51 6.87 -0.80 -1.63
C ALA A 51 7.03 0.43 -0.72
N GLY A 52 8.02 1.29 -1.00
CA GLY A 52 8.23 2.54 -0.29
C GLY A 52 9.16 3.47 -1.07
N TRP A 53 9.15 4.78 -0.79
CA TRP A 53 9.98 5.77 -1.51
C TRP A 53 9.78 5.76 -3.03
N GLY A 54 8.57 5.42 -3.50
CA GLY A 54 8.26 5.28 -4.93
C GLY A 54 8.86 4.04 -5.59
N THR A 55 9.41 3.10 -4.81
CA THR A 55 9.70 1.74 -5.30
C THR A 55 8.46 0.88 -5.23
N ARG A 56 8.43 -0.18 -6.04
CA ARG A 56 7.34 -1.15 -6.07
C ARG A 56 7.60 -2.26 -5.06
N ASP A 57 6.57 -3.05 -4.77
CA ASP A 57 6.71 -4.23 -3.92
C ASP A 57 7.63 -5.23 -4.61
N MET A 58 8.61 -5.73 -3.86
CA MET A 58 9.54 -6.74 -4.33
C MET A 58 9.55 -7.92 -3.37
N ALA A 59 9.91 -9.08 -3.88
CA ALA A 59 10.27 -10.20 -3.02
C ALA A 59 11.43 -10.98 -3.64
N PHE A 60 12.27 -11.54 -2.80
CA PHE A 60 13.41 -12.36 -3.20
C PHE A 60 13.24 -13.74 -2.59
N LEU A 61 13.37 -14.76 -3.43
CA LEU A 61 13.56 -16.14 -3.00
C LEU A 61 14.97 -16.59 -3.37
N LEU A 62 15.73 -16.96 -2.36
CA LEU A 62 17.15 -17.26 -2.42
C LEU A 62 17.38 -18.69 -1.98
N PHE A 63 18.03 -19.49 -2.82
CA PHE A 63 18.37 -20.86 -2.50
C PHE A 63 19.65 -21.29 -3.22
N ALA A 64 20.26 -22.37 -2.74
CA ALA A 64 21.48 -22.92 -3.29
C ALA A 64 21.29 -24.42 -3.59
N VAL A 65 21.86 -24.87 -4.70
CA VAL A 65 21.84 -26.27 -5.12
C VAL A 65 23.21 -26.61 -5.70
N ALA A 66 23.89 -27.59 -5.09
CA ALA A 66 25.25 -27.99 -5.47
C ALA A 66 26.18 -26.76 -5.57
N GLU A 67 26.70 -26.47 -6.76
CA GLU A 67 27.64 -25.38 -7.05
C GLU A 67 26.97 -24.09 -7.56
N TYR A 68 25.64 -24.05 -7.59
CA TYR A 68 24.85 -22.93 -8.09
C TYR A 68 24.03 -22.26 -7.00
N ARG A 69 23.88 -20.94 -7.16
CA ARG A 69 22.99 -20.10 -6.35
C ARG A 69 21.95 -19.49 -7.24
N PHE A 70 20.74 -19.40 -6.73
CA PHE A 70 19.59 -18.87 -7.45
C PHE A 70 18.99 -17.72 -6.66
N ARG A 71 18.69 -16.63 -7.37
CA ARG A 71 17.79 -15.57 -6.90
C ARG A 71 16.60 -15.50 -7.84
N ILE A 72 15.43 -15.82 -7.34
CA ILE A 72 14.18 -15.54 -8.04
C ILE A 72 13.62 -14.26 -7.42
N PHE A 73 13.28 -13.30 -8.27
CA PHE A 73 12.76 -12.02 -7.82
C PHE A 73 11.34 -11.83 -8.32
N PHE A 74 10.48 -11.37 -7.43
CA PHE A 74 9.22 -10.72 -7.71
C PHE A 74 9.49 -9.22 -7.73
N ASN A 75 8.98 -8.53 -8.74
CA ASN A 75 8.92 -7.08 -8.77
C ASN A 75 7.57 -6.71 -9.35
N SER A 76 6.77 -5.99 -8.57
CA SER A 76 5.42 -5.65 -8.97
C SER A 76 5.41 -4.80 -10.24
N ALA A 77 4.40 -5.00 -11.09
CA ALA A 77 4.16 -4.15 -12.25
C ALA A 77 3.40 -2.87 -11.88
N THR A 78 2.70 -2.89 -10.74
CA THR A 78 1.73 -1.89 -10.32
C THR A 78 2.00 -1.43 -8.89
N THR A 79 1.37 -0.33 -8.48
CA THR A 79 1.42 0.16 -7.10
C THR A 79 0.07 0.86 -6.87
N PRO A 80 -0.85 0.28 -6.08
CA PRO A 80 -0.71 -0.94 -5.28
C PRO A 80 -0.53 -2.22 -6.11
N VAL A 81 0.06 -3.26 -5.51
CA VAL A 81 0.13 -4.62 -6.09
C VAL A 81 -1.28 -5.12 -6.38
N THR A 82 -1.51 -5.63 -7.59
CA THR A 82 -2.75 -6.34 -7.89
C THR A 82 -2.71 -7.76 -7.34
N GLU A 83 -3.85 -8.29 -6.89
CA GLU A 83 -3.96 -9.67 -6.40
C GLU A 83 -3.38 -10.70 -7.38
N ALA A 84 -3.49 -10.43 -8.70
CA ALA A 84 -2.99 -11.32 -9.75
C ALA A 84 -1.46 -11.50 -9.74
N GLU A 85 -0.70 -10.50 -9.32
CA GLU A 85 0.75 -10.51 -9.45
C GLU A 85 1.44 -11.53 -8.52
N PRO A 86 1.14 -11.56 -7.20
CA PRO A 86 1.63 -12.60 -6.31
C PRO A 86 1.23 -14.00 -6.75
N TYR A 87 0.02 -14.18 -7.31
CA TYR A 87 -0.43 -15.48 -7.83
C TYR A 87 0.42 -15.97 -9.00
N VAL A 88 0.71 -15.10 -9.98
CA VAL A 88 1.60 -15.43 -11.10
C VAL A 88 2.98 -15.79 -10.58
N TYR A 89 3.48 -15.07 -9.59
CA TYR A 89 4.78 -15.37 -8.97
C TYR A 89 4.80 -16.74 -8.29
N LEU A 90 3.81 -17.05 -7.44
CA LEU A 90 3.67 -18.35 -6.78
C LEU A 90 3.62 -19.50 -7.79
N TYR A 91 2.81 -19.35 -8.84
CA TYR A 91 2.72 -20.34 -9.90
C TYR A 91 4.07 -20.56 -10.63
N MET A 92 4.83 -19.48 -10.89
CA MET A 92 6.17 -19.60 -11.46
C MET A 92 7.13 -20.37 -10.54
N LEU A 93 7.01 -20.21 -9.23
CA LEU A 93 7.84 -20.93 -8.28
C LEU A 93 7.42 -22.41 -8.15
N GLU A 94 6.11 -22.69 -8.14
CA GLU A 94 5.55 -24.06 -8.12
C GLU A 94 5.88 -24.87 -9.38
N SER A 95 5.96 -24.19 -10.53
CA SER A 95 6.33 -24.79 -11.81
C SER A 95 7.85 -24.89 -12.04
N LEU A 96 8.66 -24.36 -11.12
CA LEU A 96 10.11 -24.44 -11.23
C LEU A 96 10.58 -25.89 -11.18
N SER A 97 11.45 -26.25 -12.12
CA SER A 97 12.12 -27.55 -12.11
C SER A 97 13.60 -27.40 -12.43
N LEU A 98 14.42 -28.15 -11.70
CA LEU A 98 15.85 -28.31 -11.98
C LEU A 98 16.14 -29.78 -12.20
N SER A 99 17.02 -30.08 -13.15
CA SER A 99 17.41 -31.46 -13.43
C SER A 99 17.97 -32.13 -12.16
N GLY A 100 17.53 -33.36 -11.88
CA GLY A 100 17.93 -34.10 -10.69
C GLY A 100 17.25 -33.68 -9.38
N HIS A 101 16.31 -32.72 -9.41
CA HIS A 101 15.57 -32.25 -8.24
C HIS A 101 14.06 -32.48 -8.42
N ALA A 102 13.37 -32.86 -7.36
CA ALA A 102 11.93 -32.98 -7.38
C ALA A 102 11.31 -31.57 -7.48
N ALA A 103 10.29 -31.40 -8.34
CA ALA A 103 9.57 -30.13 -8.50
C ALA A 103 8.71 -29.77 -7.26
N ASN A 104 8.60 -30.68 -6.31
CA ASN A 104 7.73 -30.60 -5.15
C ASN A 104 8.45 -29.93 -3.96
N GLY A 105 7.67 -29.26 -3.10
CA GLY A 105 8.15 -28.77 -1.80
C GLY A 105 8.43 -27.28 -1.77
N ILE A 106 7.54 -26.47 -2.34
CA ILE A 106 7.54 -25.03 -2.13
C ILE A 106 6.74 -24.64 -0.88
N SER A 107 7.35 -23.80 -0.06
CA SER A 107 6.68 -23.13 1.05
C SER A 107 7.36 -21.78 1.19
N ILE A 108 6.60 -20.70 1.12
CA ILE A 108 7.08 -19.36 1.46
C ILE A 108 6.16 -18.80 2.54
N PRO A 109 6.62 -17.83 3.36
CA PRO A 109 5.77 -17.12 4.29
C PRO A 109 4.50 -16.60 3.62
N THR A 110 3.39 -16.54 4.35
CA THR A 110 2.11 -15.95 3.90
C THR A 110 2.01 -14.49 4.34
N GLY A 111 1.18 -13.69 3.68
CA GLY A 111 0.91 -12.28 4.01
C GLY A 111 1.63 -11.28 3.11
N TRP A 112 2.79 -11.65 2.53
CA TRP A 112 3.53 -10.79 1.59
C TRP A 112 2.75 -10.50 0.31
N GLU A 113 1.83 -11.39 -0.08
CA GLU A 113 0.98 -11.27 -1.27
C GLU A 113 -0.01 -10.11 -1.19
N LYS A 114 -0.31 -9.58 0.00
CA LYS A 114 -1.21 -8.43 0.17
C LYS A 114 -0.56 -7.10 -0.24
N GLY A 115 0.72 -7.13 -0.62
CA GLY A 115 1.55 -5.94 -0.84
C GLY A 115 1.88 -5.22 0.47
N ALA A 116 2.63 -4.12 0.39
CA ALA A 116 2.87 -3.27 1.53
C ALA A 116 1.55 -2.85 2.21
N GLY A 117 1.30 -3.28 3.45
CA GLY A 117 0.44 -2.54 4.37
C GLY A 117 1.01 -1.16 4.70
N LEU A 118 0.54 -0.55 5.78
CA LEU A 118 1.06 0.74 6.24
C LEU A 118 2.55 0.61 6.59
N ILE A 119 3.39 1.42 5.97
CA ILE A 119 4.80 1.61 6.32
C ILE A 119 4.97 3.03 6.85
N THR A 120 5.50 3.14 8.06
CA THR A 120 5.84 4.42 8.69
C THR A 120 7.34 4.45 8.95
N ILE A 121 8.03 5.48 8.45
CA ILE A 121 9.47 5.64 8.68
C ILE A 121 9.66 6.46 9.94
N ILE A 122 10.30 5.85 10.94
CA ILE A 122 10.48 6.43 12.27
C ILE A 122 11.80 7.22 12.38
N ASP A 123 12.75 7.03 11.45
CA ASP A 123 14.04 7.73 11.47
C ASP A 123 14.12 8.79 10.34
N PRO A 124 14.38 10.08 10.65
CA PRO A 124 14.45 10.65 12.00
C PRO A 124 13.08 10.67 12.71
N PRO A 125 13.06 10.60 14.05
CA PRO A 125 11.84 10.67 14.84
C PRO A 125 10.98 11.85 14.44
N LYS A 126 9.64 11.67 14.46
CA LYS A 126 8.70 12.76 14.22
C LYS A 126 9.07 13.95 15.12
N PRO A 127 9.32 15.14 14.55
CA PRO A 127 9.66 16.31 15.34
C PRO A 127 8.58 16.59 16.38
N ALA A 128 8.99 16.84 17.61
CA ALA A 128 8.06 17.11 18.70
C ALA A 128 7.36 18.46 18.50
N PRO A 129 6.02 18.53 18.64
CA PRO A 129 5.28 19.78 18.70
C PRO A 129 5.82 20.72 19.77
N ALA A 130 5.77 22.02 19.50
CA ALA A 130 5.96 23.03 20.56
C ALA A 130 4.75 23.05 21.49
N ASP A 131 5.01 23.15 22.80
CA ASP A 131 3.99 23.38 23.81
C ASP A 131 3.69 24.89 23.92
N LEU A 132 2.91 25.39 22.96
CA LEU A 132 2.51 26.81 22.90
C LEU A 132 1.03 27.01 23.28
N PRO A 133 0.64 28.19 23.79
CA PRO A 133 -0.75 28.58 23.95
C PRO A 133 -1.56 28.46 22.64
N LEU A 134 -2.87 28.16 22.74
CA LEU A 134 -3.72 27.90 21.57
C LEU A 134 -3.79 29.07 20.58
N ASP A 135 -3.79 30.30 21.08
CA ASP A 135 -3.78 31.53 20.27
C ASP A 135 -2.47 31.69 19.47
N GLU A 136 -1.34 31.31 20.05
CA GLU A 136 -0.07 31.27 19.33
C GLU A 136 -0.08 30.15 18.28
N GLN A 137 -0.60 28.96 18.60
CA GLN A 137 -0.73 27.85 17.64
C GLN A 137 -1.63 28.23 16.45
N GLN A 138 -2.74 28.92 16.70
CA GLN A 138 -3.67 29.39 15.65
C GLN A 138 -2.98 30.29 14.63
N THR A 139 -1.95 31.05 15.02
CA THR A 139 -1.19 31.89 14.09
C THR A 139 -0.47 31.05 13.03
N TYR A 140 0.13 29.93 13.42
CA TYR A 140 0.79 29.00 12.49
C TYR A 140 -0.23 28.21 11.65
N GLN A 141 -1.38 27.88 12.23
CA GLN A 141 -2.46 27.18 11.54
C GLN A 141 -3.20 28.06 10.52
N HIS A 142 -3.37 29.35 10.77
CA HIS A 142 -3.92 30.32 9.79
C HIS A 142 -2.92 30.67 8.67
N GLY A 143 -1.66 30.33 8.90
CA GLY A 143 -0.57 30.49 7.97
C GLY A 143 0.06 31.88 7.92
N LEU A 144 1.30 31.88 7.48
CA LEU A 144 2.21 33.02 7.42
C LEU A 144 2.51 33.34 5.96
N THR A 145 2.40 34.60 5.56
CA THR A 145 2.78 35.05 4.22
C THR A 145 4.13 35.77 4.26
N GLY A 146 5.01 35.42 3.34
CA GLY A 146 6.34 36.02 3.25
C GLY A 146 7.09 35.69 1.97
N THR A 147 8.38 36.05 1.96
CA THR A 147 9.33 35.73 0.88
C THR A 147 10.27 34.63 1.32
N VAL A 148 10.58 33.71 0.41
CA VAL A 148 11.54 32.60 0.64
C VAL A 148 12.98 33.12 0.60
N GLU A 149 13.80 32.70 1.56
CA GLU A 149 15.25 32.81 1.54
C GLU A 149 15.92 31.49 1.94
N ASN A 150 17.15 31.27 1.44
CA ASN A 150 18.00 30.11 1.78
C ASN A 150 17.31 28.77 1.51
N TRP A 151 16.62 28.65 0.38
CA TRP A 151 15.98 27.41 -0.03
C TRP A 151 17.00 26.28 -0.15
N ASN A 152 16.82 25.25 0.68
CA ASN A 152 17.63 24.04 0.69
C ASN A 152 16.74 22.81 0.47
N ASP A 153 16.93 22.17 -0.67
CA ASP A 153 16.25 20.95 -1.08
C ASP A 153 17.27 19.81 -1.10
N THR A 154 17.72 19.43 0.09
CA THR A 154 18.50 18.21 0.26
C THR A 154 17.56 17.03 0.01
N PRO A 155 17.98 15.96 -0.70
CA PRO A 155 17.09 14.83 -0.97
C PRO A 155 16.40 14.35 0.31
N GLY A 156 15.08 14.39 0.33
CA GLY A 156 14.30 13.92 1.48
C GLY A 156 13.90 14.98 2.50
N VAL A 157 14.31 16.25 2.37
CA VAL A 157 13.91 17.32 3.32
C VAL A 157 13.91 18.70 2.66
N ILE A 158 12.86 19.47 2.90
CA ILE A 158 12.77 20.89 2.50
C ILE A 158 13.06 21.76 3.72
N HIS A 159 14.05 22.63 3.60
CA HIS A 159 14.29 23.71 4.57
C HIS A 159 14.38 25.05 3.86
N PHE A 160 13.78 26.09 4.46
CA PHE A 160 13.99 27.47 4.02
C PHE A 160 13.67 28.45 5.15
N THR A 161 14.08 29.70 4.97
CA THR A 161 13.68 30.81 5.84
C THR A 161 12.53 31.57 5.19
N LEU A 162 11.44 31.76 5.93
CA LEU A 162 10.34 32.64 5.53
C LEU A 162 10.53 34.02 6.17
N ILE A 163 10.71 35.05 5.35
CA ILE A 163 10.65 36.44 5.81
C ILE A 163 9.23 36.96 5.61
N THR A 164 8.49 37.08 6.70
CA THR A 164 7.10 37.58 6.65
C THR A 164 7.03 39.05 6.22
N ASN A 165 5.86 39.49 5.77
CA ASN A 165 5.62 40.90 5.41
C ASN A 165 5.90 41.89 6.56
N GLY A 166 5.85 41.42 7.82
CA GLY A 166 6.20 42.21 9.01
C GLY A 166 7.71 42.26 9.33
N GLY A 167 8.54 41.54 8.57
CA GLY A 167 9.99 41.44 8.77
C GLY A 167 10.44 40.38 9.76
N ASN A 168 9.53 39.53 10.25
CA ASN A 168 9.88 38.40 11.12
C ASN A 168 10.39 37.21 10.29
N ASN A 169 11.37 36.50 10.83
CA ASN A 169 12.00 35.34 10.20
C ASN A 169 11.52 34.05 10.86
N TYR A 170 11.13 33.08 10.05
CA TYR A 170 10.74 31.74 10.50
C TYR A 170 11.55 30.69 9.76
N ALA A 171 12.13 29.74 10.49
CA ALA A 171 12.75 28.56 9.89
C ALA A 171 11.64 27.55 9.57
N ILE A 172 11.46 27.27 8.28
CA ILE A 172 10.46 26.34 7.77
C ILE A 172 11.13 25.02 7.44
N TYR A 173 10.48 23.95 7.86
CA TYR A 173 10.85 22.57 7.64
C TYR A 173 9.65 21.85 7.00
N ALA A 174 9.84 21.12 5.92
CA ALA A 174 8.80 20.26 5.36
C ALA A 174 9.36 18.87 5.03
N GLU A 175 8.55 17.86 5.32
CA GLU A 175 8.87 16.45 5.09
C GLU A 175 8.22 16.00 3.79
N PRO A 176 8.94 15.25 2.93
CA PRO A 176 8.39 14.90 1.64
C PRO A 176 7.44 13.72 1.69
N PHE A 177 7.77 12.68 2.45
CA PHE A 177 6.92 11.50 2.66
C PHE A 177 7.59 10.56 3.67
N ARG A 178 6.88 10.21 4.75
CA ARG A 178 7.25 9.22 5.78
C ARG A 178 6.29 8.04 5.83
N VAL A 179 5.04 8.27 5.46
CA VAL A 179 4.00 7.24 5.53
C VAL A 179 3.61 6.78 4.14
N HIS A 180 3.73 5.48 3.91
CA HIS A 180 3.28 4.83 2.70
C HIS A 180 2.18 3.83 3.01
N PHE A 181 1.21 3.72 2.12
CA PHE A 181 0.18 2.69 2.19
C PHE A 181 0.03 2.06 0.81
N HIS A 182 0.18 0.74 0.73
CA HIS A 182 0.33 0.00 -0.53
C HIS A 182 1.29 0.66 -1.53
N GLY A 183 2.44 1.12 -1.01
CA GLY A 183 3.51 1.71 -1.81
C GLY A 183 3.31 3.15 -2.25
N LEU A 184 2.16 3.76 -1.95
CA LEU A 184 1.88 5.14 -2.27
C LEU A 184 2.19 6.03 -1.05
N PRO A 185 2.93 7.14 -1.21
CA PRO A 185 3.03 8.13 -0.14
C PRO A 185 1.65 8.74 0.11
N ILE A 186 1.23 8.74 1.37
CA ILE A 186 -0.12 9.19 1.76
C ILE A 186 -0.13 10.40 2.69
N ASP A 187 1.00 10.74 3.29
CA ASP A 187 1.10 11.82 4.27
C ASP A 187 1.22 13.22 3.69
N TYR A 188 1.94 13.38 2.59
CA TYR A 188 2.06 14.65 1.89
C TYR A 188 1.96 14.48 0.37
N LYS A 189 1.47 15.53 -0.30
CA LYS A 189 1.33 15.59 -1.75
C LYS A 189 1.93 16.87 -2.31
N TYR A 190 2.60 16.71 -3.44
CA TYR A 190 3.15 17.80 -4.24
C TYR A 190 2.35 18.01 -5.51
N ASN A 191 2.04 19.26 -5.83
CA ASN A 191 1.45 19.62 -7.11
C ASN A 191 2.57 19.92 -8.13
N VAL A 192 2.85 18.94 -8.99
CA VAL A 192 3.90 19.02 -10.03
C VAL A 192 3.64 20.10 -11.08
N TYR A 193 2.41 20.60 -11.19
CA TYR A 193 2.05 21.66 -12.14
C TYR A 193 2.31 23.06 -11.60
N ILE A 194 2.51 23.21 -10.28
CA ILE A 194 2.86 24.48 -9.66
C ILE A 194 4.38 24.62 -9.62
N PRO A 195 4.93 25.78 -10.02
CA PRO A 195 6.36 26.04 -9.89
C PRO A 195 6.83 25.80 -8.46
N ARG A 196 7.89 25.01 -8.32
CA ARG A 196 8.58 24.82 -7.03
C ARG A 196 9.04 26.19 -6.51
N PRO A 197 8.80 26.53 -5.21
CA PRO A 197 9.30 27.75 -4.61
C PRO A 197 10.82 27.89 -4.71
N ARG A 198 11.30 29.13 -4.85
CA ARG A 198 12.71 29.51 -4.91
C ARG A 198 12.96 30.77 -4.09
N ASP A 199 14.22 31.05 -3.81
CA ASP A 199 14.63 32.31 -3.17
C ASP A 199 14.04 33.53 -3.91
N GLY A 200 13.39 34.40 -3.15
CA GLY A 200 12.67 35.58 -3.66
C GLY A 200 11.21 35.34 -4.03
N ASP A 201 10.75 34.09 -4.08
CA ASP A 201 9.34 33.80 -4.32
C ASP A 201 8.49 34.13 -3.10
N ARG A 202 7.27 34.59 -3.36
CA ARG A 202 6.28 34.85 -2.33
C ARG A 202 5.46 33.60 -2.06
N VAL A 203 5.42 33.19 -0.79
CA VAL A 203 4.77 31.97 -0.35
C VAL A 203 3.82 32.25 0.82
N TRP A 204 2.83 31.39 0.95
CA TRP A 204 1.98 31.27 2.13
C TRP A 204 2.15 29.88 2.73
N VAL A 205 2.52 29.83 4.01
CA VAL A 205 2.91 28.60 4.71
C VAL A 205 2.04 28.42 5.94
N ALA A 206 1.36 27.29 6.07
CA ALA A 206 0.64 26.91 7.29
C ALA A 206 1.14 25.57 7.83
N GLY A 207 0.98 25.35 9.14
CA GLY A 207 1.45 24.14 9.79
C GLY A 207 1.62 24.29 11.29
N GLN A 208 2.58 23.55 11.84
CA GLN A 208 2.74 23.37 13.28
C GLN A 208 4.11 23.88 13.79
N PRO A 209 4.15 24.65 14.87
CA PRO A 209 5.42 25.01 15.51
C PRO A 209 6.02 23.78 16.20
N LEU A 210 7.34 23.62 16.06
CA LEU A 210 8.12 22.52 16.64
C LEU A 210 8.88 22.98 17.88
N ALA A 211 9.14 22.04 18.79
CA ALA A 211 9.96 22.30 19.99
C ALA A 211 11.40 22.75 19.68
N SER A 212 11.89 22.50 18.46
CA SER A 212 13.17 23.03 17.96
C SER A 212 13.15 24.54 17.69
N GLY A 213 11.96 25.15 17.64
CA GLY A 213 11.76 26.53 17.20
C GLY A 213 11.54 26.68 15.69
N GLU A 214 11.61 25.59 14.93
CA GLU A 214 11.20 25.56 13.52
C GLU A 214 9.69 25.41 13.37
N MET A 215 9.18 25.64 12.17
CA MET A 215 7.80 25.36 11.80
C MET A 215 7.78 24.17 10.83
N LEU A 216 7.09 23.10 11.21
CA LEU A 216 6.73 22.03 10.29
C LEU A 216 5.62 22.53 9.37
N ALA A 217 5.96 22.77 8.11
CA ALA A 217 4.98 23.09 7.08
C ALA A 217 4.11 21.86 6.82
N GLU A 218 2.81 22.08 6.83
CA GLU A 218 1.79 21.12 6.43
C GLU A 218 1.02 21.62 5.20
N TYR A 219 1.20 22.89 4.82
CA TYR A 219 0.66 23.50 3.61
C TYR A 219 1.59 24.61 3.11
N ILE A 220 1.88 24.63 1.81
CA ILE A 220 2.64 25.69 1.13
C ILE A 220 1.95 26.03 -0.19
N ALA A 221 1.58 27.31 -0.35
CA ALA A 221 1.15 27.88 -1.62
C ALA A 221 2.17 28.91 -2.13
N VAL A 222 2.28 28.99 -3.46
CA VAL A 222 3.15 29.96 -4.16
C VAL A 222 2.28 30.99 -4.85
N GLU A 223 2.66 32.27 -4.78
CA GLU A 223 2.00 33.33 -5.52
C GLU A 223 2.42 33.28 -7.00
N VAL A 224 1.50 32.88 -7.87
CA VAL A 224 1.71 32.82 -9.32
C VAL A 224 0.70 33.73 -9.99
N ASN A 225 1.18 34.74 -10.72
CA ASN A 225 0.34 35.74 -11.39
C ASN A 225 -0.66 36.47 -10.46
N GLY A 226 -0.31 36.63 -9.18
CA GLY A 226 -1.16 37.28 -8.18
C GLY A 226 -2.23 36.38 -7.55
N GLU A 227 -2.19 35.07 -7.84
CA GLU A 227 -3.06 34.06 -7.25
C GLU A 227 -2.24 33.05 -6.47
N TRP A 228 -2.77 32.58 -5.33
CA TRP A 228 -2.16 31.53 -4.54
C TRP A 228 -2.46 30.17 -5.14
N GLN A 229 -1.42 29.39 -5.41
CA GLN A 229 -1.56 28.04 -5.94
C GLN A 229 -0.88 27.04 -5.00
N THR A 230 -1.62 26.01 -4.56
CA THR A 230 -1.14 24.98 -3.63
C THR A 230 -0.01 24.17 -4.28
N TRP A 231 1.20 24.26 -3.74
CA TRP A 231 2.35 23.49 -4.19
C TRP A 231 2.58 22.22 -3.36
N PHE A 232 2.41 22.31 -2.04
CA PHE A 232 2.63 21.22 -1.10
C PHE A 232 1.55 21.21 -0.03
N HIS A 233 1.05 20.04 0.33
CA HIS A 233 0.08 19.91 1.39
C HIS A 233 0.08 18.51 2.04
N LYS A 234 -0.22 18.48 3.34
CA LYS A 234 -0.48 17.26 4.12
C LYS A 234 -1.79 16.62 3.68
N SER A 235 -1.80 15.31 3.46
CA SER A 235 -2.98 14.52 3.08
C SER A 235 -3.36 13.47 4.10
N LEU A 236 -2.46 13.03 5.00
CA LEU A 236 -2.77 12.10 6.09
C LEU A 236 -2.98 12.86 7.40
N PHE A 237 -4.13 12.66 8.03
CA PHE A 237 -4.49 13.29 9.29
C PHE A 237 -4.77 12.22 10.33
N ASN A 238 -4.10 12.30 11.48
CA ASN A 238 -4.50 11.50 12.62
C ASN A 238 -5.78 12.09 13.22
N VAL A 239 -6.74 11.24 13.54
CA VAL A 239 -8.01 11.63 14.15
C VAL A 239 -7.81 11.82 15.66
N PHE A 240 -7.07 12.87 15.96
CA PHE A 240 -7.03 13.53 17.25
C PHE A 240 -7.45 14.97 17.01
N ALA A 241 -8.25 15.54 17.90
CA ALA A 241 -8.90 16.85 17.73
C ALA A 241 -7.96 18.02 17.37
N ASN A 242 -6.65 17.84 17.52
CA ASN A 242 -5.62 18.83 17.19
C ASN A 242 -5.09 18.72 15.74
N GLU A 243 -5.03 17.52 15.16
CA GLU A 243 -4.57 17.32 13.78
C GLU A 243 -5.71 17.47 12.76
N PHE A 244 -6.95 17.13 13.14
CA PHE A 244 -8.13 17.26 12.29
C PHE A 244 -9.03 18.42 12.77
N ASN A 245 -8.59 19.67 12.50
CA ASN A 245 -9.19 20.90 12.99
C ASN A 245 -9.74 21.77 11.84
N PRO A 246 -10.97 22.32 11.93
CA PRO A 246 -11.57 23.13 10.86
C PRO A 246 -10.73 24.35 10.46
N VAL A 247 -10.05 24.97 11.43
CA VAL A 247 -9.21 26.14 11.23
C VAL A 247 -8.07 25.85 10.29
N PHE A 248 -7.42 24.70 10.48
CA PHE A 248 -6.31 24.27 9.64
C PHE A 248 -6.79 23.80 8.25
N LEU A 249 -7.89 23.04 8.21
CA LEU A 249 -8.47 22.54 6.97
C LEU A 249 -9.06 23.64 6.08
N ALA A 250 -9.41 24.80 6.64
CA ALA A 250 -9.82 25.96 5.86
C ALA A 250 -8.76 26.39 4.83
N ASN A 251 -7.48 26.09 5.05
CA ASN A 251 -6.41 26.41 4.11
C ASN A 251 -6.49 25.61 2.80
N TYR A 252 -7.24 24.52 2.80
CA TYR A 252 -7.33 23.55 1.71
C TYR A 252 -8.58 23.79 0.83
N SER A 253 -9.42 24.76 1.20
CA SER A 253 -10.75 25.04 0.62
C SER A 253 -10.76 25.64 -0.79
N GLY A 254 -9.59 25.92 -1.37
CA GLY A 254 -9.45 26.54 -2.70
C GLY A 254 -9.46 25.57 -3.88
N ASP A 255 -9.29 24.27 -3.64
CA ASP A 255 -9.29 23.22 -4.67
C ASP A 255 -10.64 22.48 -4.66
N GLU A 256 -11.29 22.32 -5.83
CA GLU A 256 -12.67 21.80 -5.97
C GLU A 256 -12.90 20.37 -5.42
N SER A 257 -11.85 19.67 -5.00
CA SER A 257 -11.93 18.44 -4.21
C SER A 257 -10.58 18.17 -3.53
N PHE A 258 -10.59 18.00 -2.21
CA PHE A 258 -9.39 17.75 -1.43
C PHE A 258 -9.36 16.31 -0.93
N ASN A 259 -8.46 15.49 -1.49
CA ASN A 259 -8.33 14.10 -1.09
C ASN A 259 -7.56 13.98 0.23
N VAL A 260 -8.15 13.30 1.21
CA VAL A 260 -7.57 13.10 2.54
C VAL A 260 -7.55 11.63 2.93
N TRP A 261 -6.58 11.31 3.76
CA TRP A 261 -6.49 10.09 4.53
C TRP A 261 -6.72 10.43 6.00
N LEU A 262 -7.60 9.69 6.68
CA LEU A 262 -7.83 9.77 8.11
C LEU A 262 -7.29 8.50 8.77
N GLN A 263 -6.42 8.65 9.76
CA GLN A 263 -5.85 7.55 10.52
C GLN A 263 -6.27 7.63 11.99
N GLY A 264 -6.60 6.49 12.58
CA GLY A 264 -6.83 6.36 14.02
C GLY A 264 -7.76 5.21 14.34
N GLN A 265 -8.11 5.06 15.62
CA GLN A 265 -9.10 4.08 16.05
C GLN A 265 -10.40 4.26 15.30
N PHE A 266 -10.97 3.17 14.79
CA PHE A 266 -12.07 3.25 13.85
C PHE A 266 -13.30 3.97 14.43
N GLU A 267 -13.61 3.74 15.70
CA GLU A 267 -14.66 4.46 16.44
C GLU A 267 -14.47 5.98 16.45
N ALA A 268 -13.23 6.47 16.46
CA ALA A 268 -12.91 7.89 16.42
C ALA A 268 -12.96 8.47 14.99
N VAL A 269 -12.64 7.67 13.97
CA VAL A 269 -12.67 8.08 12.56
C VAL A 269 -14.11 8.14 12.03
N LEU A 270 -14.95 7.18 12.41
CA LEU A 270 -16.31 7.00 11.88
C LEU A 270 -17.19 8.27 11.87
N PRO A 271 -17.20 9.14 12.90
CA PRO A 271 -18.00 10.36 12.91
C PRO A 271 -17.69 11.35 11.79
N PHE A 272 -16.53 11.24 11.14
CA PHE A 272 -16.11 12.11 10.04
C PHE A 272 -16.48 11.54 8.66
N LEU A 273 -16.94 10.30 8.57
CA LEU A 273 -17.16 9.62 7.29
C LEU A 273 -18.62 9.73 6.84
N VAL A 274 -18.81 9.96 5.54
CA VAL A 274 -20.11 9.87 4.85
C VAL A 274 -19.96 9.05 3.57
N ASP A 275 -21.03 8.45 3.09
CA ASP A 275 -21.07 7.75 1.80
C ASP A 275 -21.13 8.73 0.62
N GLU A 276 -21.18 8.20 -0.60
CA GLU A 276 -21.31 8.97 -1.85
C GLU A 276 -22.62 9.79 -1.95
N THR A 277 -23.60 9.52 -1.09
CA THR A 277 -24.86 10.27 -1.00
C THR A 277 -24.80 11.37 0.06
N GLY A 278 -23.70 11.45 0.82
CA GLY A 278 -23.53 12.34 1.97
C GLY A 278 -24.20 11.82 3.25
N SER A 279 -24.65 10.56 3.27
CA SER A 279 -25.23 9.95 4.47
C SER A 279 -24.12 9.47 5.40
N PRO A 280 -24.25 9.67 6.73
CA PRO A 280 -23.29 9.12 7.69
C PRO A 280 -23.15 7.62 7.54
N ILE A 281 -21.93 7.12 7.72
CA ILE A 281 -21.70 5.68 7.72
C ILE A 281 -22.12 5.10 9.08
N GLU A 282 -23.01 4.11 9.06
CA GLU A 282 -23.57 3.52 10.29
C GLU A 282 -22.61 2.51 10.94
N PRO A 283 -22.42 2.54 12.27
CA PRO A 283 -21.46 1.65 12.96
C PRO A 283 -21.83 0.16 12.89
N ASP A 284 -23.12 -0.15 12.73
CA ASP A 284 -23.64 -1.51 12.89
C ASP A 284 -23.07 -2.49 11.86
N ASP A 285 -22.79 -2.01 10.64
CA ASP A 285 -22.21 -2.82 9.56
C ASP A 285 -20.79 -3.32 9.89
N TRP A 286 -20.10 -2.64 10.80
CA TRP A 286 -18.67 -2.86 11.08
C TRP A 286 -18.33 -2.90 12.57
N SER A 287 -19.33 -3.18 13.41
CA SER A 287 -19.24 -3.16 14.88
C SER A 287 -18.07 -3.98 15.45
N GLN A 288 -17.66 -5.06 14.78
CA GLN A 288 -16.51 -5.89 15.19
C GLN A 288 -15.15 -5.20 15.04
N TYR A 289 -15.04 -4.15 14.21
CA TYR A 289 -13.78 -3.48 13.89
C TYR A 289 -13.60 -2.13 14.60
N LEU A 290 -14.59 -1.65 15.37
CA LEU A 290 -14.58 -0.30 15.96
C LEU A 290 -13.34 0.03 16.80
N LYS A 291 -12.72 -0.97 17.43
CA LYS A 291 -11.53 -0.81 18.28
C LYS A 291 -10.20 -0.97 17.53
N GLN A 292 -10.24 -1.34 16.26
CA GLN A 292 -9.03 -1.50 15.46
C GLN A 292 -8.55 -0.14 14.96
N GLU A 293 -7.25 -0.06 14.68
CA GLU A 293 -6.71 1.05 13.92
C GLU A 293 -7.30 1.02 12.50
N SER A 294 -7.67 2.19 11.99
CA SER A 294 -8.29 2.35 10.68
C SER A 294 -7.58 3.41 9.86
N LEU A 295 -7.72 3.27 8.55
CA LEU A 295 -7.22 4.20 7.56
C LEU A 295 -8.33 4.42 6.53
N ALA A 296 -8.90 5.62 6.51
CA ALA A 296 -9.99 5.99 5.61
C ALA A 296 -9.48 7.00 4.56
N PHE A 297 -9.76 6.75 3.29
CA PHE A 297 -9.46 7.65 2.18
C PHE A 297 -10.74 8.21 1.59
N GLY A 298 -10.75 9.49 1.28
CA GLY A 298 -11.91 10.12 0.66
C GLY A 298 -11.70 11.57 0.28
N VAL A 299 -12.80 12.22 -0.10
CA VAL A 299 -12.82 13.65 -0.46
C VAL A 299 -13.36 14.44 0.73
N LEU A 300 -12.57 15.38 1.23
CA LEU A 300 -13.03 16.33 2.24
C LEU A 300 -14.12 17.23 1.65
N GLN A 301 -15.33 17.12 2.20
CA GLN A 301 -16.40 18.07 1.96
C GLN A 301 -16.08 19.34 2.74
N VAL A 302 -15.81 20.42 2.02
CA VAL A 302 -15.52 21.74 2.59
C VAL A 302 -16.82 22.37 3.09
N ASN A 303 -17.38 21.79 4.16
CA ASN A 303 -18.51 22.30 4.92
C ASN A 303 -18.09 22.50 6.38
N GLN A 304 -18.96 23.09 7.20
CA GLN A 304 -18.65 23.35 8.62
C GLN A 304 -18.52 22.07 9.47
N GLU A 305 -18.89 20.91 8.94
CA GLU A 305 -19.00 19.64 9.68
C GLU A 305 -17.80 18.71 9.47
N MET A 306 -16.82 19.08 8.64
CA MET A 306 -15.61 18.31 8.32
C MET A 306 -15.92 16.85 7.95
N LYS A 307 -16.81 16.68 6.97
CA LYS A 307 -17.16 15.34 6.47
C LYS A 307 -16.22 14.92 5.35
N VAL A 308 -15.89 13.64 5.31
CA VAL A 308 -15.11 13.01 4.25
C VAL A 308 -16.00 12.03 3.54
N GLU A 309 -16.26 12.30 2.26
CA GLU A 309 -16.91 11.35 1.36
C GLU A 309 -15.98 10.17 1.15
N LEU A 310 -16.37 9.02 1.70
CA LEU A 310 -15.55 7.84 1.80
C LEU A 310 -15.38 7.19 0.42
N HIS A 311 -14.15 7.01 0.01
CA HIS A 311 -13.80 6.20 -1.16
C HIS A 311 -13.23 4.86 -0.77
N ASN A 312 -12.39 4.79 0.26
CA ASN A 312 -11.84 3.55 0.76
C ASN A 312 -11.76 3.53 2.28
N LEU A 313 -11.99 2.37 2.89
CA LEU A 313 -11.79 2.16 4.33
C LEU A 313 -10.99 0.89 4.54
N TYR A 314 -9.97 0.97 5.38
CA TYR A 314 -9.16 -0.16 5.79
C TYR A 314 -9.08 -0.24 7.32
N VAL A 315 -8.97 -1.46 7.84
CA VAL A 315 -8.72 -1.72 9.26
C VAL A 315 -7.55 -2.66 9.43
N GLN A 316 -6.79 -2.47 10.50
CA GLN A 316 -5.66 -3.32 10.82
C GLN A 316 -6.14 -4.63 11.46
N ASP A 317 -5.89 -5.75 10.77
CA ASP A 317 -6.31 -7.10 11.16
C ASP A 317 -5.11 -8.00 11.53
N GLY A 318 -3.97 -7.40 11.87
CA GLY A 318 -2.71 -8.09 12.17
C GLY A 318 -1.80 -7.33 13.12
N GLY A 319 -0.77 -8.01 13.62
CA GLY A 319 0.26 -7.37 14.45
C GLY A 319 1.05 -6.33 13.66
N CYS A 320 1.44 -5.24 14.32
CA CYS A 320 2.40 -4.28 13.76
C CYS A 320 3.80 -4.59 14.32
N THR A 321 4.78 -4.70 13.44
CA THR A 321 6.17 -4.90 13.85
C THR A 321 6.87 -3.55 13.83
N LEU A 322 7.22 -3.06 15.02
CA LEU A 322 7.91 -1.79 15.20
C LEU A 322 9.41 -2.03 15.20
N SER A 323 10.13 -1.34 14.32
CA SER A 323 11.58 -1.28 14.31
C SER A 323 12.04 0.17 14.53
N HIS A 324 13.34 0.38 14.79
CA HIS A 324 13.88 1.72 14.98
C HIS A 324 13.96 2.54 13.69
N THR A 325 13.98 1.89 12.51
CA THR A 325 14.08 2.59 11.22
C THR A 325 12.80 2.52 10.40
N ARG A 326 11.96 1.50 10.62
CA ARG A 326 10.71 1.28 9.89
C ARG A 326 9.67 0.57 10.75
N GLU A 327 8.48 1.14 10.79
CA GLU A 327 7.27 0.47 11.27
C GLU A 327 6.52 -0.07 10.05
N TYR A 328 6.16 -1.34 10.11
CA TYR A 328 5.34 -1.98 9.09
C TYR A 328 4.23 -2.75 9.77
N CYS A 329 3.00 -2.46 9.36
CA CYS A 329 1.83 -3.18 9.81
C CYS A 329 1.38 -4.13 8.69
N ASP A 330 1.67 -5.41 8.90
CA ASP A 330 1.18 -6.51 8.09
C ASP A 330 -0.35 -6.63 8.24
N SER A 331 -1.07 -6.78 7.13
CA SER A 331 -2.51 -7.03 7.08
C SER A 331 -3.45 -5.86 7.40
N TRP A 332 -3.68 -5.03 6.38
CA TRP A 332 -4.82 -4.12 6.32
C TRP A 332 -5.96 -4.77 5.52
N GLN A 333 -7.12 -4.91 6.14
CA GLN A 333 -8.32 -5.41 5.50
C GLN A 333 -9.14 -4.24 4.96
N GLN A 334 -9.47 -4.27 3.67
CA GLN A 334 -10.38 -3.28 3.09
C GLN A 334 -11.84 -3.60 3.45
N LEU A 335 -12.53 -2.63 4.05
CA LEU A 335 -13.95 -2.67 4.37
C LEU A 335 -14.81 -1.90 3.35
N TYR A 336 -14.26 -0.84 2.72
CA TYR A 336 -14.97 0.01 1.76
C TYR A 336 -14.10 0.36 0.50
N PRO A 337 -14.69 0.46 -0.72
CA PRO A 337 -16.00 -0.09 -1.03
C PRO A 337 -15.99 -1.58 -0.68
N PRO A 338 -17.12 -2.16 -0.28
CA PRO A 338 -17.17 -3.58 -0.01
C PRO A 338 -16.58 -4.27 -1.24
N ILE A 339 -15.46 -5.00 -1.06
CA ILE A 339 -14.83 -5.71 -2.17
C ILE A 339 -15.95 -6.54 -2.77
N PRO A 340 -16.35 -6.30 -4.03
CA PRO A 340 -17.42 -7.09 -4.59
C PRO A 340 -16.90 -8.52 -4.54
N MET A 341 -17.53 -9.37 -3.71
CA MET A 341 -17.42 -10.81 -3.88
C MET A 341 -17.56 -11.01 -5.38
N GLN A 342 -16.51 -11.51 -6.02
CA GLN A 342 -16.45 -11.50 -7.46
C GLN A 342 -17.42 -12.59 -7.94
N LYS A 343 -18.72 -12.29 -7.96
CA LYS A 343 -19.78 -13.28 -8.13
C LYS A 343 -19.83 -13.87 -9.53
N LEU A 344 -18.99 -13.39 -10.45
CA LEU A 344 -19.03 -13.81 -11.83
C LEU A 344 -17.68 -13.62 -12.52
N ILE A 345 -17.21 -14.68 -13.17
CA ILE A 345 -16.06 -14.65 -14.08
C ILE A 345 -16.42 -15.35 -15.38
N THR A 346 -15.85 -14.88 -16.50
CA THR A 346 -15.94 -15.54 -17.80
C THR A 346 -14.53 -15.91 -18.24
N ALA A 347 -14.31 -17.17 -18.57
CA ALA A 347 -12.99 -17.71 -18.86
C ALA A 347 -13.06 -18.76 -19.97
N THR A 348 -11.90 -19.11 -20.52
CA THR A 348 -11.77 -20.18 -21.52
C THR A 348 -11.07 -21.39 -20.89
N VAL A 349 -11.63 -22.59 -21.11
CA VAL A 349 -11.11 -23.85 -20.57
C VAL A 349 -9.78 -24.21 -21.24
N LEU A 350 -8.73 -24.43 -20.46
CA LEU A 350 -7.52 -25.13 -20.90
C LEU A 350 -7.70 -26.64 -20.75
N GLU A 351 -8.06 -27.03 -19.52
CA GLU A 351 -8.13 -28.42 -19.07
C GLU A 351 -9.24 -28.53 -18.02
N SER A 352 -9.88 -29.69 -17.96
CA SER A 352 -10.83 -30.05 -16.90
C SER A 352 -10.31 -31.30 -16.17
N ILE A 353 -10.40 -31.28 -14.84
CA ILE A 353 -9.95 -32.33 -13.92
C ILE A 353 -11.18 -32.80 -13.14
N PRO A 354 -11.92 -33.84 -13.62
CA PRO A 354 -13.16 -34.28 -13.02
C PRO A 354 -13.01 -34.73 -11.55
N GLU A 355 -11.88 -35.34 -11.19
CA GLU A 355 -11.63 -35.90 -9.86
C GLU A 355 -11.63 -34.83 -8.77
N THR A 356 -11.12 -33.65 -9.09
CA THR A 356 -11.08 -32.48 -8.19
C THR A 356 -12.12 -31.44 -8.56
N GLN A 357 -12.99 -31.72 -9.53
CA GLN A 357 -13.99 -30.79 -10.06
C GLN A 357 -13.38 -29.42 -10.36
N THR A 358 -12.21 -29.43 -11.00
CA THR A 358 -11.42 -28.22 -11.25
C THR A 358 -11.26 -28.00 -12.75
N ILE A 359 -11.36 -26.75 -13.18
CA ILE A 359 -11.11 -26.29 -14.54
C ILE A 359 -9.87 -25.40 -14.51
N VAL A 360 -8.85 -25.73 -15.28
CA VAL A 360 -7.69 -24.87 -15.50
C VAL A 360 -8.03 -23.92 -16.66
N LEU A 361 -7.70 -22.64 -16.52
CA LEU A 361 -8.03 -21.61 -17.48
C LEU A 361 -6.93 -21.44 -18.52
N GLN A 362 -7.30 -21.22 -19.78
CA GLN A 362 -6.37 -21.02 -20.90
C GLN A 362 -5.53 -19.75 -20.71
N GLN A 363 -6.13 -18.73 -20.09
CA GLN A 363 -5.44 -17.52 -19.65
C GLN A 363 -6.00 -17.12 -18.28
N PRO A 364 -5.17 -16.54 -17.40
CA PRO A 364 -5.65 -16.01 -16.14
C PRO A 364 -6.70 -14.92 -16.37
N VAL A 365 -7.80 -14.98 -15.62
CA VAL A 365 -8.86 -13.95 -15.65
C VAL A 365 -8.85 -13.24 -14.32
N LYS A 366 -8.41 -11.98 -14.29
CA LYS A 366 -8.29 -11.19 -13.05
C LYS A 366 -7.47 -11.90 -11.96
N GLY A 367 -6.43 -12.64 -12.34
CA GLY A 367 -5.57 -13.39 -11.41
C GLY A 367 -6.07 -14.81 -11.09
N ILE A 368 -7.27 -15.18 -11.52
CA ILE A 368 -7.80 -16.53 -11.38
C ILE A 368 -7.24 -17.41 -12.49
N ILE A 369 -6.66 -18.55 -12.13
CA ILE A 369 -6.06 -19.53 -13.06
C ILE A 369 -6.83 -20.84 -13.10
N SER A 370 -7.67 -21.08 -12.10
CA SER A 370 -8.51 -22.26 -12.02
C SER A 370 -9.88 -21.94 -11.43
N ILE A 371 -10.86 -22.78 -11.73
CA ILE A 371 -12.19 -22.73 -11.17
C ILE A 371 -12.49 -24.09 -10.57
N THR A 372 -12.74 -24.16 -9.27
CA THR A 372 -13.15 -25.38 -8.58
C THR A 372 -14.61 -25.27 -8.22
N LEU A 373 -15.40 -26.28 -8.60
CA LEU A 373 -16.80 -26.33 -8.22
C LEU A 373 -16.91 -26.70 -6.73
N SER A 374 -17.71 -25.94 -5.99
CA SER A 374 -17.97 -26.22 -4.58
C SER A 374 -18.69 -27.56 -4.43
N PRO A 375 -18.64 -28.20 -3.24
CA PRO A 375 -19.28 -29.51 -3.03
C PRO A 375 -20.78 -29.55 -3.34
N ASN A 376 -21.46 -28.40 -3.26
CA ASN A 376 -22.89 -28.26 -3.57
C ASN A 376 -23.14 -27.55 -4.90
N GLY A 377 -22.09 -27.29 -5.68
CA GLY A 377 -22.18 -26.49 -6.90
C GLY A 377 -22.75 -27.26 -8.09
N HIS A 378 -23.11 -26.52 -9.13
CA HIS A 378 -23.69 -27.07 -10.36
C HIS A 378 -22.88 -26.72 -11.60
N LEU A 379 -22.58 -27.73 -12.42
CA LEU A 379 -22.05 -27.56 -13.78
C LEU A 379 -23.20 -27.66 -14.80
N LEU A 380 -23.45 -26.58 -15.52
CA LEU A 380 -24.61 -26.39 -16.39
C LEU A 380 -24.21 -26.09 -17.84
N ALA A 381 -25.02 -26.53 -18.80
CA ALA A 381 -25.00 -26.02 -20.16
C ALA A 381 -25.60 -24.61 -20.25
N GLY A 382 -25.41 -23.94 -21.39
CA GLY A 382 -26.07 -22.65 -21.68
C GLY A 382 -27.59 -22.71 -21.59
N SER A 383 -28.19 -23.89 -21.81
CA SER A 383 -29.62 -24.17 -21.64
C SER A 383 -30.08 -24.24 -20.17
N GLY A 384 -29.16 -24.36 -19.21
CA GLY A 384 -29.44 -24.53 -17.79
C GLY A 384 -29.58 -25.99 -17.33
N GLU A 385 -29.37 -26.97 -18.20
CA GLU A 385 -29.35 -28.38 -17.83
C GLU A 385 -27.99 -28.78 -17.24
N THR A 386 -27.98 -29.67 -16.24
CA THR A 386 -26.74 -30.22 -15.69
C THR A 386 -25.99 -31.03 -16.74
N ILE A 387 -24.70 -30.79 -16.87
CA ILE A 387 -23.83 -31.54 -17.79
C ILE A 387 -22.75 -32.30 -17.04
N ALA A 388 -22.22 -33.33 -17.69
CA ALA A 388 -21.12 -34.13 -17.18
C ALA A 388 -19.79 -33.39 -17.33
N TRP A 389 -18.86 -33.59 -16.39
CA TRP A 389 -17.55 -32.94 -16.40
C TRP A 389 -16.73 -33.27 -17.65
N GLU A 390 -16.88 -34.47 -18.19
CA GLU A 390 -16.22 -34.98 -19.39
C GLU A 390 -16.67 -34.27 -20.67
N SER A 391 -17.75 -33.48 -20.60
CA SER A 391 -18.22 -32.66 -21.72
C SER A 391 -17.45 -31.35 -21.86
N LEU A 392 -16.68 -30.95 -20.84
CA LEU A 392 -15.80 -29.79 -20.90
C LEU A 392 -14.59 -30.10 -21.78
N THR A 393 -14.36 -29.27 -22.78
CA THR A 393 -13.22 -29.41 -23.71
C THR A 393 -12.42 -28.12 -23.78
N THR A 394 -11.13 -28.27 -24.08
CA THR A 394 -10.22 -27.14 -24.30
C THR A 394 -10.79 -26.16 -25.32
N GLY A 395 -10.74 -24.87 -25.01
CA GLY A 395 -11.25 -23.79 -25.84
C GLY A 395 -12.71 -23.42 -25.60
N MET A 396 -13.46 -24.16 -24.78
CA MET A 396 -14.83 -23.77 -24.40
C MET A 396 -14.83 -22.52 -23.52
N THR A 397 -15.79 -21.63 -23.76
CA THR A 397 -16.04 -20.48 -22.89
C THR A 397 -17.01 -20.87 -21.79
N ILE A 398 -16.66 -20.54 -20.55
CA ILE A 398 -17.48 -20.79 -19.37
C ILE A 398 -17.69 -19.49 -18.61
N GLN A 399 -18.80 -19.40 -17.91
CA GLN A 399 -19.11 -18.37 -16.95
C GLN A 399 -19.32 -19.02 -15.59
N ALA A 400 -18.54 -18.65 -14.59
CA ALA A 400 -18.66 -19.20 -13.24
C ALA A 400 -19.12 -18.13 -12.26
N SER A 401 -20.02 -18.48 -11.35
CA SER A 401 -20.44 -17.65 -10.24
C SER A 401 -20.10 -18.28 -8.90
N GLY A 402 -19.60 -17.46 -7.97
CA GLY A 402 -19.08 -17.92 -6.69
C GLY A 402 -18.18 -16.88 -6.04
N GLU A 403 -17.13 -17.33 -5.36
CA GLU A 403 -16.21 -16.49 -4.61
C GLU A 403 -14.74 -16.82 -4.91
N ILE A 404 -13.85 -15.90 -4.59
CA ILE A 404 -12.41 -16.11 -4.74
C ILE A 404 -11.95 -17.03 -3.60
N GLY A 405 -11.34 -18.15 -3.95
CA GLY A 405 -10.64 -19.04 -3.03
C GLY A 405 -9.13 -18.78 -2.99
N ALA A 406 -8.42 -19.61 -2.24
CA ALA A 406 -6.96 -19.53 -2.14
C ALA A 406 -6.27 -19.95 -3.46
N GLY A 407 -5.05 -19.43 -3.67
CA GLY A 407 -4.15 -19.91 -4.73
C GLY A 407 -4.65 -19.66 -6.15
N GLY A 408 -5.31 -18.54 -6.43
CA GLY A 408 -5.82 -18.21 -7.77
C GLY A 408 -6.98 -19.11 -8.22
N THR A 409 -7.64 -19.79 -7.29
CA THR A 409 -8.80 -20.64 -7.54
C THR A 409 -10.08 -19.86 -7.30
N PHE A 410 -11.01 -19.93 -8.23
CA PHE A 410 -12.37 -19.46 -8.03
C PHE A 410 -13.26 -20.60 -7.53
N ILE A 411 -13.87 -20.46 -6.36
CA ILE A 411 -14.78 -21.45 -5.79
C ILE A 411 -16.18 -21.17 -6.32
N ALA A 412 -16.57 -21.92 -7.34
CA ALA A 412 -17.83 -21.72 -8.04
C ALA A 412 -18.98 -22.46 -7.35
N GLU A 413 -20.09 -21.77 -7.13
CA GLU A 413 -21.38 -22.38 -6.85
C GLU A 413 -22.09 -22.83 -8.14
N GLU A 414 -21.84 -22.12 -9.24
CA GLU A 414 -22.35 -22.49 -10.57
C GLU A 414 -21.27 -22.26 -11.62
N ILE A 415 -21.13 -23.18 -12.57
CA ILE A 415 -20.34 -23.03 -13.78
C ILE A 415 -21.26 -23.28 -14.97
N ARG A 416 -21.34 -22.34 -15.90
CA ARG A 416 -22.20 -22.40 -17.08
C ARG A 416 -21.36 -22.35 -18.35
N VAL A 417 -21.49 -23.36 -19.21
CA VAL A 417 -20.87 -23.37 -20.55
C VAL A 417 -21.65 -22.45 -21.48
N GLN A 418 -20.96 -21.58 -22.22
CA GLN A 418 -21.58 -20.64 -23.16
C GLN A 418 -21.73 -21.20 -24.58
#